data_AF-A0A3D3JVI4-F1
#
_entry.id   AF-A0A3D3JVI4-F1
#
_cell.length_a   1.000
_cell.length_b   1.000
_cell.length_c   1.000
_cell.angle_alpha   90.00
_cell.angle_beta   90.00
_cell.angle_gamma   90.00
#
_symmetry.space_group_name_H-M   'P 1'
#
loop_
_entity.id
_entity.type
_entity.pdbx_description
1 polymer ?
#
loop_
_entity_poly.entity_id
_entity_poly.type
_entity_poly.pdbx_seq_one_letter_code
_entity_poly.pdbx_strand_id
1 'polypeptide(L)' 'MGRTLLDKVWDAHAVRELPNGQTQLFIGLHLIHEVTSPQAFAMLRDLDLPVRYPGR' A
#
# COMPACT_ATOMS: atom_id res chain seq x y z
N MET A 1 14.67 3.60 -25.35
CA MET A 1 14.62 2.29 -24.64
C MET A 1 13.17 2.02 -24.25
N GLY A 2 12.72 0.77 -24.34
CA GLY A 2 11.36 0.42 -23.90
C GLY A 2 11.26 0.41 -22.36
N ARG A 3 10.08 0.73 -21.83
CA ARG A 3 9.79 0.61 -20.39
C ARG A 3 9.76 -0.85 -19.96
N THR A 4 10.40 -1.17 -18.84
CA THR A 4 10.37 -2.50 -18.22
C THR A 4 8.98 -2.81 -17.66
N LEU A 5 8.73 -4.07 -17.29
CA LEU A 5 7.49 -4.43 -16.57
C LEU A 5 7.41 -3.72 -15.22
N LEU A 6 8.55 -3.58 -14.52
CA LEU A 6 8.63 -2.87 -13.26
C LEU A 6 8.17 -1.42 -13.42
N ASP A 7 8.70 -0.71 -14.43
CA ASP A 7 8.32 0.69 -14.69
C ASP A 7 6.82 0.83 -14.94
N LYS A 8 6.26 -0.08 -15.74
CA LYS A 8 4.82 -0.06 -16.06
C LYS A 8 3.95 -0.30 -14.82
N VAL A 9 4.32 -1.24 -13.96
CA VAL A 9 3.57 -1.53 -12.73
C VAL A 9 3.72 -0.38 -11.74
N TRP A 10 4.92 0.19 -11.62
CA TRP A 10 5.19 1.32 -10.75
C TRP A 10 4.39 2.56 -11.17
N ASP A 11 4.46 2.94 -12.46
CA ASP A 11 3.71 4.07 -13.04
C ASP A 11 2.19 3.90 -12.81
N ALA A 12 1.66 2.68 -12.90
CA ALA A 12 0.24 2.40 -12.72
C ALA A 12 -0.25 2.56 -11.26
N HIS A 13 0.65 2.50 -10.27
CA HIS A 13 0.31 2.59 -8.84
C HIS A 13 0.81 3.89 -8.18
N ALA A 14 1.60 4.69 -8.88
CA ALA A 14 2.05 5.99 -8.41
C ALA A 14 0.88 6.97 -8.31
N VAL A 15 0.69 7.57 -7.12
CA VAL A 15 -0.34 8.59 -6.88
C VAL A 15 0.23 9.98 -7.14
N ARG A 16 1.41 10.26 -6.59
CA ARG A 16 2.14 11.52 -6.76
C ARG A 16 3.58 11.37 -6.27
N GLU A 17 4.40 12.35 -6.60
CA GLU A 17 5.69 12.57 -5.93
C GLU A 17 5.48 13.45 -4.69
N LEU A 18 6.15 13.10 -3.60
CA LEU A 18 6.16 13.86 -2.36
C LEU A 18 7.25 14.95 -2.42
N PRO A 19 7.16 16.02 -1.60
CA PRO A 19 8.16 17.10 -1.60
C PRO A 19 9.61 16.67 -1.33
N ASN A 20 9.80 15.47 -0.77
CA ASN A 20 11.10 14.88 -0.49
C ASN A 20 11.62 13.97 -1.63
N GLY A 21 10.97 13.98 -2.79
CA GLY A 21 11.35 13.19 -3.97
C GLY A 21 10.90 11.72 -3.95
N GLN A 22 10.16 11.28 -2.93
CA GLN A 22 9.65 9.90 -2.87
C GLN A 22 8.32 9.77 -3.61
N THR A 23 8.11 8.63 -4.28
CA THR A 23 6.81 8.30 -4.88
C THR A 23 5.84 7.79 -3.81
N GLN A 24 4.66 8.38 -3.72
CA GLN A 24 3.54 7.82 -2.98
C GLN A 24 2.87 6.73 -3.83
N LEU A 25 2.87 5.49 -3.34
CA LEU A 25 2.22 4.35 -4.00
C LEU A 25 0.87 4.02 -3.39
N PHE A 26 -0.10 3.67 -4.23
CA PHE A 26 -1.35 3.07 -3.80
C PHE A 26 -1.20 1.55 -3.69
N ILE A 27 -1.43 1.00 -2.49
CA ILE A 27 -1.42 -0.44 -2.25
C ILE A 27 -2.83 -1.00 -2.44
N GLY A 28 -3.04 -1.73 -3.54
CA GLY A 28 -4.34 -2.28 -3.91
C GLY A 28 -4.76 -3.55 -3.18
N LEU A 29 -3.80 -4.31 -2.64
CA LEU A 29 -4.02 -5.59 -1.95
C LEU A 29 -3.08 -5.69 -0.75
N HIS A 30 -3.63 -6.04 0.40
CA HIS A 30 -2.86 -6.31 1.62
C HIS A 30 -2.99 -7.80 1.94
N LEU A 31 -1.86 -8.50 1.96
CA LEU A 31 -1.80 -9.90 2.36
C LEU A 31 -1.11 -9.99 3.71
N ILE A 32 -1.76 -10.65 4.66
CA ILE A 32 -1.28 -10.86 6.03
C ILE A 32 -1.43 -12.34 6.38
N HIS A 33 -0.69 -12.80 7.38
CA HIS A 33 -0.76 -14.19 7.84
C HIS A 33 -1.16 -14.24 9.33
N GLU A 34 -1.54 -15.42 9.80
CA GLU A 34 -2.13 -15.62 11.14
C GLU A 34 -1.31 -15.03 12.30
N VAL A 35 0.02 -15.01 12.15
CA VAL A 35 0.94 -14.50 13.19
C VAL A 35 1.01 -12.97 13.20
N THR A 36 0.94 -12.31 12.03
CA THR A 36 1.05 -10.84 11.93
C THR A 36 -0.30 -10.12 11.91
N SER A 37 -1.38 -10.84 11.61
CA SER A 37 -2.74 -10.27 11.52
C SER A 37 -3.18 -9.62 12.83
N PRO A 38 -3.06 -10.27 14.02
CA PRO A 38 -3.51 -9.65 15.27
C PRO A 38 -2.81 -8.33 15.56
N GLN A 39 -1.50 -8.26 15.31
CA GLN A 39 -0.70 -7.06 15.51
C GLN A 39 -1.08 -5.93 14.53
N ALA A 40 -1.27 -6.25 13.25
CA ALA A 40 -1.67 -5.27 12.24
C ALA A 40 -3.04 -4.63 12.58
N PHE A 41 -4.04 -5.43 12.96
CA PHE A 41 -5.35 -4.92 13.34
C PHE A 41 -5.35 -4.20 14.70
N ALA A 42 -4.46 -4.57 15.63
CA ALA A 42 -4.27 -3.82 16.87
C ALA A 42 -3.78 -2.39 16.59
N MET A 43 -2.76 -2.24 15.76
CA MET A 43 -2.25 -0.90 15.38
C MET A 43 -3.31 -0.04 14.68
N LEU A 44 -4.16 -0.63 13.83
CA LEU A 44 -5.27 0.11 13.22
C LEU A 44 -6.24 0.65 14.29
N ARG A 45 -6.57 -0.14 15.31
CA ARG A 45 -7.43 0.31 16.41
C ARG A 45 -6.76 1.40 17.25
N ASP A 46 -5.48 1.24 17.57
CA ASP A 46 -4.73 2.22 18.38
C ASP A 46 -4.63 3.58 17.67
N LEU A 47 -4.60 3.58 16.33
CA LEU A 47 -4.59 4.77 15.49
C LEU A 47 -5.99 5.31 15.14
N ASP A 48 -7.06 4.68 15.64
CA ASP A 48 -8.45 4.97 15.28
C ASP A 48 -8.69 4.95 13.75
N LEU A 49 -8.07 4.00 13.06
CA LEU A 49 -8.15 3.83 11.62
C LEU A 49 -9.04 2.65 11.24
N PRO A 50 -9.99 2.81 10.30
CA PRO A 50 -10.73 1.69 9.75
C PRO A 50 -9.89 0.89 8.75
N VAL A 51 -10.24 -0.38 8.58
CA VAL A 51 -9.72 -1.18 7.45
C VAL A 51 -10.20 -0.54 6.15
N ARG A 52 -9.26 -0.15 5.29
CA ARG A 52 -9.57 0.41 3.98
C ARG A 52 -9.83 -0.71 2.99
N TYR A 53 -10.94 -0.61 2.24
CA TYR A 53 -11.36 -1.59 1.22
C TYR A 53 -11.49 -3.05 1.72
N PRO A 54 -12.27 -3.33 2.79
CA PRO A 54 -12.36 -4.68 3.37
C PRO A 54 -13.05 -5.72 2.47
N GLY A 55 -13.77 -5.30 1.42
CA GLY A 55 -14.49 -6.18 0.50
C GLY A 55 -13.76 -6.45 -0.83
N ARG A 56 -12.47 -6.08 -0.92
CA ARG A 56 -11.62 -6.41 -2.07
C ARG A 56 -10.94 -7.76 -1.91
#